data_AF-A0A355UUZ2-F1
#
_entry.id   AF-A0A355UUZ2-F1
#
_cell.length_a   1.000
_cell.length_b   1.000
_cell.length_c   1.000
_cell.angle_alpha   90.00
_cell.angle_beta   90.00
_cell.angle_gamma   90.00
#
_symmetry.space_group_name_H-M   'P 1'
#
loop_
_entity.id
_entity.type
_entity.pdbx_description
1 polymer ?
#
loop_
_entity_poly.entity_id
_entity_poly.type
_entity_poly.pdbx_seq_one_letter_code
_entity_poly.pdbx_strand_id
1 'polypeptide(L)'
;LILSTHDIDLAYGWADEVLILGEGAILGQGRPDELLRDKKLLARCSLTMPWVLELSQTLQKMNFLGEALPRTRQDLLRQLKREGEA
;
A
#
# COMPACT_ATOMS: atom_id res chain seq x y z
N LEU A 1 -5.84 -17.89 4.00
CA LEU A 1 -6.20 -17.27 5.30
C LEU A 1 -7.02 -16.02 4.99
N ILE A 2 -8.08 -15.74 5.74
CA ILE A 2 -8.88 -14.51 5.56
C ILE A 2 -8.73 -13.68 6.83
N LEU A 3 -8.40 -12.40 6.65
CA LEU A 3 -8.28 -11.42 7.73
C LEU A 3 -9.16 -10.22 7.38
N SER A 4 -10.02 -9.81 8.31
CA SER A 4 -10.74 -8.54 8.23
C SER A 4 -10.06 -7.54 9.14
N THR A 5 -9.61 -6.42 8.59
CA THR A 5 -8.94 -5.37 9.35
C THR A 5 -9.27 -3.99 8.77
N HIS A 6 -9.20 -2.96 9.62
CA HIS A 6 -9.19 -1.56 9.19
C HIS A 6 -7.75 -1.01 9.11
N ASP A 7 -6.76 -1.79 9.55
CA ASP A 7 -5.34 -1.47 9.42
C ASP A 7 -4.89 -1.75 7.98
N ILE A 8 -4.84 -0.67 7.18
CA ILE A 8 -4.48 -0.72 5.76
C ILE A 8 -3.00 -1.06 5.56
N ASP A 9 -2.13 -0.68 6.48
CA ASP A 9 -0.70 -1.00 6.40
C ASP A 9 -0.46 -2.49 6.62
N LEU A 10 -1.18 -3.10 7.55
CA LEU A 10 -1.19 -4.55 7.72
C LEU A 10 -1.73 -5.25 6.47
N ALA A 11 -2.86 -4.78 5.94
CA ALA A 11 -3.46 -5.36 4.73
C ALA A 11 -2.50 -5.28 3.53
N TYR A 12 -1.84 -4.13 3.32
CA TYR A 12 -0.87 -3.95 2.24
C TYR A 12 0.40 -4.79 2.42
N GLY A 13 0.90 -4.89 3.65
CA GLY A 13 2.13 -5.61 3.96
C GLY A 13 2.01 -7.13 3.88
N TRP A 14 0.82 -7.68 4.12
CA TRP A 14 0.62 -9.11 4.29
C TRP A 14 -0.26 -9.76 3.21
N ALA A 15 -1.28 -9.07 2.70
CA ALA A 15 -2.27 -9.71 1.85
C ALA A 15 -1.75 -9.94 0.42
N ASP A 16 -2.12 -11.09 -0.16
CA ASP A 16 -1.97 -11.35 -1.59
C ASP A 16 -3.07 -10.65 -2.40
N GLU A 17 -4.28 -10.60 -1.83
CA GLU A 17 -5.49 -10.01 -2.42
C GLU A 17 -6.29 -9.27 -1.33
N VAL A 18 -6.93 -8.16 -1.71
CA VAL A 18 -7.73 -7.32 -0.82
C VAL A 18 -9.13 -7.17 -1.39
N LEU A 19 -10.13 -7.24 -0.51
CA LEU A 19 -11.50 -6.84 -0.78
C LEU A 19 -11.85 -5.63 0.09
N ILE A 20 -12.36 -4.57 -0.52
CA ILE A 20 -12.84 -3.39 0.17
C ILE A 20 -14.36 -3.49 0.30
N LEU A 21 -14.83 -3.60 1.54
CA LEU A 21 -16.25 -3.60 1.85
C LEU A 21 -16.69 -2.21 2.31
N GLY A 22 -17.83 -1.76 1.81
CA GLY A 22 -18.45 -0.49 2.16
C GLY A 22 -19.88 -0.43 1.67
N GLU A 23 -20.74 0.34 2.33
CA GLU A 23 -22.14 0.53 1.92
C GLU A 23 -22.93 -0.80 1.78
N GLY A 24 -22.55 -1.83 2.55
CA GLY A 24 -23.18 -3.16 2.51
C GLY A 24 -22.79 -4.03 1.31
N ALA A 25 -21.81 -3.61 0.49
CA ALA A 25 -21.35 -4.32 -0.69
C ALA A 25 -19.82 -4.39 -0.78
N ILE A 26 -19.31 -5.21 -1.69
CA ILE A 26 -17.90 -5.18 -2.11
C ILE A 26 -17.74 -4.01 -3.09
N LEU A 27 -16.98 -3.01 -2.69
CA LEU A 27 -16.72 -1.82 -3.51
C LEU A 27 -15.49 -1.97 -4.40
N GLY A 28 -14.60 -2.91 -4.08
CA GLY A 28 -13.45 -3.26 -4.92
C GLY A 28 -12.77 -4.54 -4.47
N GLN A 29 -12.10 -5.21 -5.41
CA GLN A 29 -11.36 -6.44 -5.19
C GLN A 29 -10.14 -6.47 -6.13
N GLY A 30 -8.99 -6.91 -5.61
CA GLY A 30 -7.79 -7.09 -6.42
C GLY A 30 -6.51 -7.08 -5.59
N ARG A 31 -5.39 -6.89 -6.28
CA ARG A 31 -4.07 -6.85 -5.62
C ARG A 31 -3.92 -5.59 -4.76
N PRO A 32 -3.29 -5.69 -3.57
CA PRO A 32 -3.07 -4.54 -2.70
C PRO A 32 -2.35 -3.38 -3.41
N ASP A 33 -1.34 -3.69 -4.23
CA ASP A 33 -0.52 -2.69 -4.94
C ASP A 33 -1.32 -1.82 -5.91
N GLU A 34 -2.44 -2.33 -6.41
CA GLU A 34 -3.30 -1.66 -7.39
C GLU A 34 -4.50 -1.03 -6.69
N LEU A 35 -5.20 -1.81 -5.87
CA LEU A 35 -6.46 -1.41 -5.25
C LEU A 35 -6.27 -0.35 -4.16
N LEU A 36 -5.22 -0.47 -3.34
CA LEU A 36 -4.94 0.48 -2.25
C LEU A 36 -4.32 1.80 -2.74
N ARG A 37 -4.16 1.99 -4.05
CA ARG A 37 -3.81 3.29 -4.65
C ARG A 37 -5.02 4.16 -4.95
N ASP A 38 -6.22 3.58 -5.01
CA ASP A 38 -7.43 4.32 -5.33
C ASP A 38 -7.92 5.11 -4.12
N LYS A 39 -7.46 6.36 -4.03
CA LYS A 39 -7.83 7.29 -2.96
C LYS A 39 -9.34 7.55 -2.89
N LYS A 40 -10.07 7.49 -4.01
CA LYS A 40 -11.52 7.73 -4.02
C LYS A 40 -12.25 6.54 -3.43
N LEU A 41 -11.85 5.32 -3.79
CA LEU A 41 -12.40 4.09 -3.22
C LEU A 41 -12.13 4.01 -1.72
N LEU A 42 -10.89 4.27 -1.30
CA LEU A 42 -10.51 4.25 0.12
C LEU A 42 -11.29 5.29 0.94
N ALA A 43 -11.42 6.52 0.43
CA ALA A 43 -12.15 7.59 1.12
C ALA A 43 -13.63 7.26 1.35
N ARG A 44 -14.29 6.52 0.44
CA ARG A 44 -15.68 6.06 0.62
C ARG A 44 -15.86 5.13 1.82
N CYS A 45 -14.80 4.41 2.19
CA CYS A 45 -14.79 3.48 3.32
C CYS A 45 -14.14 4.09 4.59
N SER A 46 -13.88 5.39 4.62
CA SER A 46 -13.10 6.05 5.69
C SER A 46 -11.70 5.45 5.88
N LEU A 47 -11.12 4.91 4.81
CA LEU A 47 -9.77 4.35 4.78
C LEU A 47 -8.81 5.35 4.15
N THR A 48 -7.54 5.25 4.56
CA THR A 48 -6.45 6.03 3.96
C THR A 48 -5.50 5.11 3.21
N MET A 49 -4.70 5.69 2.33
CA MET A 49 -3.64 4.95 1.63
C MET A 49 -2.61 4.43 2.67
N PRO A 50 -2.03 3.23 2.48
CA PRO A 50 -0.96 2.76 3.36
C PRO A 50 0.21 3.74 3.30
N TRP A 51 0.81 4.05 4.45
CA TRP A 51 1.85 5.09 4.53
C TRP A 51 3.08 4.69 3.72
N VAL A 52 3.43 3.39 3.73
CA VAL A 52 4.59 2.87 2.98
C VAL A 52 4.41 3.16 1.49
N LEU A 53 3.20 2.94 0.98
CA LEU A 53 2.87 3.18 -0.41
C LEU A 53 2.90 4.68 -0.75
N GLU A 54 2.40 5.53 0.15
CA GLU A 54 2.44 6.99 0.00
C GLU A 54 3.85 7.54 -0.07
N LEU A 55 4.68 7.14 0.88
CA LEU A 55 6.07 7.58 0.91
C LEU A 55 6.84 7.04 -0.29
N SER A 56 6.59 5.78 -0.68
CA SER A 56 7.24 5.18 -1.85
C SER A 56 6.92 5.91 -3.14
N GLN A 57 5.65 6.30 -3.36
CA GLN A 57 5.28 7.12 -4.52
C GLN A 57 6.00 8.47 -4.52
N THR A 58 6.16 9.08 -3.36
CA THR A 58 6.86 10.37 -3.22
C THR A 58 8.34 10.22 -3.54
N LEU A 59 9.00 9.20 -3.00
CA LEU A 59 10.42 8.93 -3.24
C LEU A 59 10.71 8.48 -4.68
N GLN A 60 9.81 7.72 -5.30
CA GLN A 60 9.91 7.38 -6.73
C GLN A 60 9.87 8.62 -7.62
N LYS A 61 9.01 9.60 -7.31
CA LYS A 61 8.97 10.88 -8.04
C LYS A 61 10.25 11.70 -7.88
N MET A 62 11.00 11.46 -6.81
CA MET A 62 12.29 12.09 -6.56
C MET A 62 13.46 11.23 -7.07
N ASN A 63 13.20 10.12 -7.78
CA ASN A 63 14.21 9.17 -8.27
C ASN A 63 15.08 8.53 -7.17
N PHE A 64 14.59 8.46 -5.92
CA PHE A 64 15.29 7.83 -4.78
C PHE A 64 14.92 6.36 -4.54
N LEU A 65 13.99 5.80 -5.32
CA LEU A 65 13.58 4.40 -5.20
C LEU A 65 13.51 3.74 -6.57
N GLY A 66 13.85 2.45 -6.60
CA GLY A 66 13.70 1.60 -7.79
C GLY A 66 12.24 1.25 -8.12
N GLU A 67 12.07 0.38 -9.12
CA GLU A 67 10.76 0.00 -9.65
C GLU A 67 9.91 -0.81 -8.66
N ALA A 68 10.54 -1.62 -7.81
CA ALA A 68 9.84 -2.47 -6.86
C ALA A 68 9.32 -1.67 -5.65
N LEU A 69 8.01 -1.61 -5.48
CA LEU A 69 7.39 -0.93 -4.34
C LEU A 69 7.59 -1.74 -3.06
N PRO A 70 8.13 -1.14 -1.99
CA PRO A 70 8.19 -1.82 -0.71
C PRO A 70 6.77 -1.98 -0.16
N ARG A 71 6.50 -3.17 0.39
CA ARG A 71 5.24 -3.46 1.08
C ARG A 71 5.31 -3.20 2.58
N THR A 72 6.52 -3.19 3.14
CA THR A 72 6.75 -2.96 4.57
C THR A 72 7.74 -1.82 4.83
N ARG A 73 7.73 -1.30 6.06
CA ARG A 73 8.76 -0.37 6.56
C ARG A 73 10.17 -0.90 6.32
N GLN A 74 10.37 -2.18 6.58
CA GLN A 74 11.69 -2.80 6.50
C GLN A 74 12.18 -2.87 5.06
N ASP A 75 11.29 -3.19 4.11
CA ASP A 75 11.61 -3.17 2.68
C ASP A 75 12.03 -1.78 2.23
N LEU A 76 11.28 -0.76 2.64
CA LEU A 76 11.58 0.63 2.28
C LEU A 76 12.95 1.06 2.83
N LEU A 77 13.24 0.77 4.11
CA LEU A 77 14.52 1.09 4.71
C LEU A 77 15.69 0.35 4.04
N ARG A 78 15.49 -0.90 3.60
CA ARG A 78 16.50 -1.65 2.85
C ARG A 78 16.81 -0.99 1.51
N GLN A 79 15.79 -0.51 0.80
CA GLN A 79 15.97 0.16 -0.49
C GLN A 79 16.68 1.51 -0.33
N LEU A 80 16.30 2.31 0.67
CA LEU A 80 16.94 3.61 0.93
C LEU A 80 18.42 3.49 1.30
N LYS A 81 18.82 2.45 2.06
CA LYS A 81 20.23 2.21 2.37
C LYS A 81 21.06 1.91 1.12
N ARG A 82 20.50 1.16 0.17
CA ARG A 82 21.19 0.80 -1.07
C ARG A 82 21.52 2.02 -1.94
N GLU A 83 20.64 3.03 -1.97
CA GLU A 83 20.85 4.26 -2.74
C GLU A 83 21.77 5.27 -2.03
N GLY A 84 21.88 5.21 -0.70
CA GLY A 84 22.79 6.07 0.06
C GLY A 84 24.25 5.61 0.11
N GLU A 85 24.53 4.39 -0.36
CA GLU A 85 25.88 3.80 -0.45
C GLU A 85 26.47 3.88 -1.89
N ALA A 86 25.72 4.45 -2.83
CA ALA A 86 26.10 4.66 -4.24
C ALA A 86 26.48 6.13 -4.50
#